data_AF-A0A535SE13-F1
#
_entry.id   AF-A0A535SE13-F1
#
_cell.length_a   1.000
_cell.length_b   1.000
_cell.length_c   1.000
_cell.angle_alpha   90.00
_cell.angle_beta   90.00
_cell.angle_gamma   90.00
#
_symmetry.space_group_name_H-M   'P 1'
#
loop_
_entity.id
_entity.type
_entity.pdbx_description
1 polymer ?
#
loop_
_entity_poly.entity_id
_entity_poly.type
_entity_poly.pdbx_seq_one_letter_code
_entity_poly.pdbx_strand_id
1 'polypeptide(L)'
;MIDLAIQCGPIAGGFRCDMGELPAPPVALPWVLYALAVFGAAIGVLGLATGWLPKIGHLRRISTPGAVRMMALAELLLSVSALIAALGTDFMSRHIEPPHWLAVAELVIVPAAAFLEWQARRIDQRSRPSPST
;
A
#
# COMPACT_ATOMS: atom_id res chain seq x y z
N MET A 1 -15.17 -21.93 29.29
CA MET A 1 -14.44 -22.71 28.28
C MET A 1 -15.33 -22.72 27.05
N ILE A 2 -14.89 -22.06 25.98
CA ILE A 2 -15.65 -22.01 24.72
C ILE A 2 -15.09 -23.16 23.90
N ASP A 3 -15.88 -24.21 23.70
CA ASP A 3 -15.54 -25.32 22.82
C ASP A 3 -15.52 -24.79 21.38
N LEU A 4 -14.32 -24.72 20.80
CA LEU A 4 -14.11 -24.30 19.42
C LEU A 4 -14.44 -25.48 18.51
N ALA A 5 -15.70 -25.60 18.11
CA ALA A 5 -16.15 -26.64 17.19
C ALA A 5 -15.72 -26.26 15.75
N ILE A 6 -14.54 -26.70 15.33
CA ILE A 6 -14.11 -26.61 13.92
C ILE A 6 -14.95 -27.61 13.12
N GLN A 7 -15.99 -27.14 12.43
CA GLN A 7 -16.86 -27.98 11.61
C GLN A 7 -16.31 -28.08 10.20
N CYS A 8 -15.57 -29.15 9.92
CA CYS A 8 -15.13 -29.47 8.56
C CYS A 8 -16.18 -30.31 7.84
N GLY A 9 -16.70 -29.78 6.73
CA GLY A 9 -17.73 -30.45 5.93
C GLY A 9 -17.58 -30.19 4.44
N PRO A 10 -18.14 -31.05 3.58
CA PRO A 10 -18.17 -30.84 2.14
C PRO A 10 -19.21 -29.75 1.80
N ILE A 11 -18.75 -28.63 1.23
CA ILE A 11 -19.62 -27.55 0.77
C ILE A 11 -19.28 -27.28 -0.70
N ALA A 12 -20.26 -27.47 -1.59
CA ALA A 12 -20.18 -27.10 -3.01
C ALA A 12 -18.93 -27.62 -3.75
N GLY A 13 -18.58 -28.90 -3.58
CA GLY A 13 -17.53 -29.56 -4.35
C GLY A 13 -16.10 -29.43 -3.79
N GLY A 14 -15.93 -28.91 -2.57
CA GLY A 14 -14.66 -28.90 -1.85
C GLY A 14 -14.80 -29.19 -0.35
N PHE A 15 -13.68 -29.48 0.31
CA PHE A 15 -13.61 -29.52 1.77
C PHE A 15 -13.34 -28.11 2.31
N ARG A 16 -14.25 -27.60 3.16
CA ARG A 16 -14.02 -26.37 3.92
C ARG A 16 -14.21 -26.64 5.40
N CYS A 17 -13.33 -26.07 6.21
CA CYS A 17 -13.46 -26.05 7.65
C CYS A 17 -14.07 -24.72 8.06
N ASP A 18 -15.26 -24.77 8.65
CA ASP A 18 -15.85 -23.66 9.37
C ASP A 18 -15.07 -23.48 10.67
N MET A 19 -14.27 -22.41 10.70
CA MET A 19 -13.36 -22.10 11.80
C MET A 19 -14.01 -21.16 12.84
N GLY A 20 -15.34 -21.12 12.93
CA GLY A 20 -16.06 -20.34 13.96
C GLY A 20 -15.67 -18.85 13.97
N GLU A 21 -15.91 -18.17 15.09
CA GLU A 21 -15.55 -16.75 15.30
C GLU A 21 -14.04 -16.57 15.55
N LEU A 22 -13.18 -17.09 14.68
CA LEU A 22 -11.80 -16.61 14.65
C LEU A 22 -11.79 -15.11 14.29
N PRO A 23 -10.95 -14.27 14.93
CA PRO A 23 -10.88 -12.84 14.62
C PRO A 23 -10.30 -12.65 13.21
N ALA A 24 -11.16 -12.72 12.20
CA ALA A 24 -10.84 -12.36 10.83
C ALA A 24 -10.79 -10.83 10.72
N PRO A 25 -9.92 -10.27 9.87
CA PRO A 25 -9.96 -8.85 9.57
C PRO A 25 -11.35 -8.47 9.04
N PRO A 26 -11.88 -7.28 9.39
CA PRO A 26 -13.22 -6.89 8.98
C PRO A 26 -13.29 -6.88 7.46
N VAL A 27 -14.37 -7.44 6.89
CA VAL A 27 -14.58 -7.58 5.43
C VAL A 27 -14.51 -6.25 4.67
N ALA A 28 -14.66 -5.12 5.35
CA ALA A 28 -14.51 -3.78 4.79
C ALA A 28 -13.04 -3.34 4.60
N LEU A 29 -12.09 -3.90 5.35
CA LEU A 29 -10.67 -3.55 5.29
C LEU A 29 -10.05 -3.72 3.90
N PRO A 30 -10.22 -4.86 3.19
CA PRO A 30 -9.67 -5.01 1.84
C PRO A 30 -10.23 -3.96 0.89
N TRP A 31 -11.52 -3.62 0.99
CA TRP A 31 -12.14 -2.57 0.15
C TRP A 31 -11.55 -1.19 0.39
N VAL A 32 -11.28 -0.84 1.65
CA VAL A 32 -10.62 0.42 2.00
C VAL A 32 -9.20 0.45 1.42
N LEU A 33 -8.45 -0.64 1.53
CA LEU A 33 -7.10 -0.75 0.98
C LEU A 33 -7.09 -0.69 -0.55
N TYR A 34 -8.07 -1.32 -1.23
CA TYR A 34 -8.25 -1.18 -2.68
C TYR A 34 -8.55 0.26 -3.08
N ALA A 35 -9.44 0.95 -2.36
CA ALA A 35 -9.76 2.33 -2.64
C ALA A 35 -8.53 3.24 -2.49
N LEU A 36 -7.74 3.02 -1.43
CA LEU A 36 -6.47 3.72 -1.22
C LEU A 36 -5.46 3.43 -2.33
N ALA A 37 -5.32 2.18 -2.74
CA ALA A 37 -4.42 1.78 -3.82
C ALA A 37 -4.80 2.45 -5.16
N VAL A 38 -6.08 2.46 -5.53
CA VAL A 38 -6.55 3.10 -6.77
C VAL A 38 -6.35 4.61 -6.72
N PHE A 39 -6.68 5.23 -5.58
CA PHE A 39 -6.54 6.68 -5.41
C PHE A 39 -5.08 7.13 -5.44
N GLY A 40 -4.20 6.46 -4.69
CA GLY A 40 -2.77 6.72 -4.71
C GLY A 40 -2.17 6.49 -6.10
N ALA A 41 -2.59 5.43 -6.80
CA ALA A 41 -2.10 5.14 -8.14
C ALA A 41 -2.51 6.24 -9.14
N ALA A 42 -3.75 6.73 -9.05
CA ALA A 42 -4.21 7.84 -9.87
C ALA A 42 -3.40 9.12 -9.61
N ILE A 43 -3.10 9.44 -8.35
CA ILE A 43 -2.27 10.57 -7.96
C ILE A 43 -0.83 10.41 -8.47
N GLY A 44 -0.24 9.22 -8.29
CA GLY A 44 1.12 8.93 -8.74
C GLY A 44 1.26 8.98 -10.26
N VAL A 45 0.32 8.41 -11.02
CA VAL A 45 0.29 8.51 -12.49
C VAL A 45 0.14 9.98 -12.93
N LEU A 46 -0.77 10.74 -12.30
CA LEU A 46 -0.94 12.16 -12.59
C LEU A 46 0.35 12.95 -12.32
N GLY A 47 1.02 12.65 -11.20
CA GLY A 47 2.29 13.26 -10.82
C GLY A 47 3.43 12.97 -11.80
N LEU A 48 3.50 11.76 -12.32
CA LEU A 48 4.47 11.39 -13.36
C LEU A 48 4.19 12.07 -14.70
N ALA A 49 2.92 12.08 -15.11
CA ALA A 49 2.50 12.63 -16.40
C ALA A 49 2.62 14.16 -16.46
N THR A 50 2.20 14.84 -15.39
CA THR A 50 2.14 16.31 -15.37
C THR A 50 3.37 16.96 -14.72
N GLY A 51 4.18 16.18 -13.99
CA GLY A 51 5.25 16.74 -13.15
C GLY A 51 4.70 17.59 -11.99
N TRP A 52 3.43 17.40 -11.64
CA TRP A 52 2.74 18.13 -10.59
C TRP A 52 1.99 17.16 -9.67
N LEU A 53 2.27 17.23 -8.38
CA LEU A 53 1.54 16.51 -7.35
C LEU A 53 0.68 17.51 -6.56
N PRO A 54 -0.57 17.16 -6.20
CA PRO A 54 -1.39 17.99 -5.34
C PRO A 54 -0.64 18.22 -4.02
N LYS A 55 -0.48 19.49 -3.63
CA LYS A 55 0.26 19.91 -2.43
C LYS A 55 -0.51 19.60 -1.14
N ILE A 56 -0.72 18.32 -0.86
CA ILE A 56 -1.43 17.84 0.32
C ILE A 56 -0.40 17.34 1.33
N GLY A 57 -0.50 17.81 2.59
CA GLY A 57 0.36 17.36 3.69
C GLY A 57 1.86 17.45 3.39
N HIS A 58 2.54 16.30 3.36
CA HIS A 58 3.98 16.17 3.17
C HIS A 58 4.46 16.66 1.78
N LEU A 59 3.62 16.49 0.76
CA LEU A 59 3.91 16.86 -0.64
C LEU A 59 4.00 18.38 -0.87
N ARG A 60 3.58 19.20 0.11
CA ARG A 60 3.58 20.67 0.02
C ARG A 60 4.98 21.26 -0.10
N ARG A 61 6.02 20.52 0.29
CA ARG A 61 7.40 21.02 0.35
C ARG A 61 8.23 20.73 -0.90
N ILE A 62 7.73 20.09 -1.94
CA ILE A 62 8.58 19.76 -3.09
C ILE A 62 8.29 20.70 -4.26
N SER A 63 9.35 21.28 -4.81
CA SER A 63 9.31 22.36 -5.80
C SER A 63 10.00 21.99 -7.11
N THR A 64 10.93 21.03 -7.08
CA THR A 64 11.70 20.64 -8.28
C THR A 64 11.00 19.52 -9.08
N PRO A 65 10.92 19.63 -10.43
CA PRO A 65 10.24 18.63 -11.27
C PRO A 65 10.80 17.20 -11.10
N GLY A 66 12.12 17.07 -10.90
CA GLY A 66 12.77 15.78 -10.66
C GLY A 66 12.35 15.14 -9.33
N ALA A 67 12.26 15.92 -8.26
CA ALA A 67 11.79 15.42 -6.97
C ALA A 67 10.28 15.11 -6.98
N VAL A 68 9.48 15.87 -7.75
CA VAL A 68 8.05 15.55 -7.94
C VAL A 68 7.89 14.20 -8.63
N ARG A 69 8.65 13.89 -9.67
CA ARG A 69 8.62 12.58 -10.33
C ARG A 69 9.03 11.43 -9.41
N MET A 70 10.05 11.64 -8.56
CA MET A 70 10.47 10.64 -7.58
C MET A 70 9.41 10.40 -6.51
N MET A 71 8.73 11.45 -6.03
CA MET A 71 7.60 11.30 -5.12
C MET A 71 6.42 10.60 -5.78
N ALA A 72 6.14 10.90 -7.05
CA ALA A 72 5.08 10.24 -7.80
C ALA A 72 5.35 8.74 -7.96
N LEU A 73 6.62 8.37 -8.16
CA LEU A 73 7.05 6.97 -8.20
C LEU A 73 6.96 6.30 -6.81
N ALA A 74 7.30 7.01 -5.74
CA ALA A 74 7.12 6.51 -4.38
C ALA A 74 5.64 6.25 -4.05
N GLU A 75 4.75 7.18 -4.44
CA GLU A 75 3.30 7.04 -4.28
C GLU A 75 2.76 5.82 -5.04
N LEU A 76 3.26 5.56 -6.25
CA LEU A 76 2.90 4.36 -7.01
C LEU A 76 3.33 3.08 -6.29
N LEU A 77 4.54 3.05 -5.72
CA LEU A 77 5.01 1.90 -4.95
C LEU A 77 4.15 1.69 -3.70
N LEU A 78 3.80 2.75 -2.97
CA LEU A 78 2.90 2.67 -1.82
C LEU A 78 1.49 2.20 -2.23
N SER A 79 1.03 2.57 -3.42
CA SER A 79 -0.24 2.09 -3.96
C SER A 79 -0.20 0.59 -4.28
N VAL A 80 0.93 0.10 -4.81
CA VAL A 80 1.16 -1.34 -5.02
C VAL A 80 1.23 -2.08 -3.68
N SER A 81 1.87 -1.51 -2.67
CA SER A 81 1.87 -2.05 -1.29
C SER A 81 0.45 -2.12 -0.72
N ALA A 82 -0.34 -1.04 -0.83
CA ALA A 82 -1.74 -1.06 -0.41
C ALA A 82 -2.57 -2.15 -1.12
N LEU A 83 -2.31 -2.39 -2.40
CA LEU A 83 -2.92 -3.48 -3.17
C LEU A 83 -2.49 -4.87 -2.66
N ILE A 84 -1.21 -5.07 -2.38
CA ILE A 84 -0.66 -6.32 -1.83
C ILE A 84 -1.25 -6.60 -0.44
N ALA A 85 -1.35 -5.58 0.41
CA ALA A 85 -2.02 -5.66 1.70
C ALA A 85 -3.53 -5.97 1.55
N ALA A 86 -4.22 -5.38 0.57
CA ALA A 86 -5.62 -5.68 0.27
C ALA A 86 -5.81 -7.15 -0.12
N LEU A 87 -4.91 -7.69 -0.95
CA LEU A 87 -4.90 -9.11 -1.33
C LEU A 87 -4.65 -10.01 -0.12
N GLY A 88 -3.63 -9.69 0.70
CA GLY A 88 -3.33 -10.44 1.92
C GLY A 88 -4.50 -10.46 2.91
N THR A 89 -5.18 -9.33 3.07
CA THR A 89 -6.36 -9.23 3.94
C THR A 89 -7.58 -9.97 3.37
N ASP A 90 -7.77 -10.00 2.04
CA ASP A 90 -8.81 -10.82 1.41
C ASP A 90 -8.53 -12.33 1.60
N PHE A 91 -7.29 -12.79 1.41
CA PHE A 91 -6.91 -14.18 1.70
C PHE A 91 -7.18 -14.56 3.16
N MET A 92 -6.75 -13.72 4.10
CA MET A 92 -6.98 -13.90 5.53
C MET A 92 -8.48 -13.89 5.89
N SER A 93 -9.28 -13.02 5.26
CA SER A 93 -10.74 -12.97 5.47
C SER A 93 -11.45 -14.25 5.00
N ARG A 94 -10.83 -15.00 4.07
CA ARG A 94 -11.31 -16.28 3.57
C ARG A 94 -10.67 -17.47 4.29
N HIS A 95 -9.90 -17.23 5.34
CA HIS A 95 -9.13 -18.22 6.10
C HIS A 95 -8.16 -19.03 5.21
N ILE A 96 -7.59 -18.39 4.20
CA ILE A 96 -6.58 -18.96 3.31
C ILE A 96 -5.23 -18.36 3.71
N GLU A 97 -4.21 -19.19 3.84
CA GLU A 97 -2.85 -18.72 4.12
C GLU A 97 -2.36 -17.84 2.96
N PRO A 98 -1.99 -16.58 3.22
CA PRO A 98 -1.55 -15.68 2.17
C PRO A 98 -0.23 -16.20 1.59
N PRO A 99 -0.06 -16.15 0.26
CA PRO A 99 1.16 -16.63 -0.35
C PRO A 99 2.37 -15.79 0.09
N HIS A 100 3.46 -16.48 0.47
CA HIS A 100 4.66 -15.87 1.07
C HIS A 100 5.32 -14.78 0.21
N TRP A 101 5.14 -14.80 -1.10
CA TRP A 101 5.66 -13.76 -1.99
C TRP A 101 5.04 -12.37 -1.70
N LEU A 102 3.83 -12.30 -1.13
CA LEU A 102 3.23 -11.03 -0.71
C LEU A 102 4.08 -10.36 0.38
N ALA A 103 4.52 -11.13 1.37
CA ALA A 103 5.38 -10.62 2.45
C ALA A 103 6.77 -10.20 1.92
N VAL A 104 7.33 -10.98 0.99
CA VAL A 104 8.61 -10.64 0.35
C VAL A 104 8.48 -9.37 -0.49
N ALA A 105 7.38 -9.21 -1.21
CA ALA A 105 7.12 -8.02 -2.02
C ALA A 105 7.02 -6.76 -1.14
N GLU A 106 6.29 -6.80 -0.02
CA GLU A 106 6.22 -5.70 0.94
C GLU A 106 7.58 -5.31 1.50
N LEU A 107 8.41 -6.31 1.84
CA LEU A 107 9.77 -6.10 2.35
C LEU A 107 10.66 -5.34 1.36
N VAL A 108 10.36 -5.40 0.05
CA VAL A 108 11.13 -4.70 -0.99
C VAL A 108 10.48 -3.35 -1.34
N ILE A 109 9.16 -3.32 -1.48
CA ILE A 109 8.41 -2.17 -1.98
C ILE A 109 8.44 -1.02 -0.97
N VAL A 110 8.21 -1.29 0.32
CA VAL A 110 8.14 -0.25 1.35
C VAL A 110 9.49 0.47 1.51
N PRO A 111 10.64 -0.23 1.63
CA PRO A 111 11.93 0.44 1.66
C PRO A 111 12.27 1.18 0.37
N ALA A 112 11.91 0.64 -0.80
CA ALA A 112 12.12 1.31 -2.07
C ALA A 112 11.34 2.64 -2.17
N ALA A 113 10.08 2.65 -1.74
CA ALA A 113 9.27 3.86 -1.66
C ALA A 113 9.89 4.89 -0.69
N ALA A 114 10.24 4.46 0.52
CA ALA A 114 10.88 5.31 1.52
C ALA A 114 12.21 5.92 1.01
N PHE A 115 12.99 5.13 0.28
CA PHE A 115 14.24 5.58 -0.32
C PHE A 115 14.02 6.64 -1.41
N LEU A 116 13.01 6.46 -2.27
CA LEU A 116 12.64 7.44 -3.28
C LEU A 116 12.14 8.75 -2.66
N GLU A 117 11.31 8.68 -1.62
CA GLU A 117 10.89 9.87 -0.88
C GLU A 117 12.08 10.61 -0.27
N TRP A 118 13.01 9.86 0.34
CA TRP A 118 14.22 10.42 0.92
C TRP A 118 15.08 11.11 -0.14
N GLN A 119 15.29 10.47 -1.30
CA GLN A 119 16.02 11.07 -2.42
C GLN A 119 15.33 12.33 -2.95
N ALA A 120 14.00 12.30 -3.13
CA ALA A 120 13.24 13.44 -3.60
C ALA A 120 13.45 14.66 -2.68
N ARG A 121 13.39 14.47 -1.36
CA ARG A 121 13.64 15.53 -0.38
C ARG A 121 15.08 16.05 -0.44
N ARG A 122 16.06 15.15 -0.59
CA ARG A 122 17.47 15.53 -0.68
C ARG A 122 17.75 16.38 -1.92
N ILE A 123 17.16 16.03 -3.06
CA ILE A 123 17.29 16.77 -4.31
C ILE A 123 16.65 18.15 -4.17
N ASP A 124 15.41 18.23 -3.65
CA ASP A 124 14.72 19.51 -3.47
C ASP A 124 15.49 20.46 -2.53
N GLN A 125 16.05 19.94 -1.43
CA GLN A 125 16.85 20.74 -0.50
C GLN A 125 18.12 21.31 -1.14
N ARG A 126 18.79 20.55 -2.00
CA ARG A 126 20.00 21.01 -2.71
C ARG A 126 19.71 22.10 -3.73
N SER A 127 18.50 22.10 -4.29
CA SER A 127 18.10 23.06 -5.32
C SER A 127 17.53 24.36 -4.76
N ARG A 128 17.31 24.48 -3.44
CA ARG A 128 16.87 25.73 -2.83
C ARG A 128 18.06 26.68 -2.62
N PRO A 129 18.00 27.92 -3.11
CA PRO A 129 19.02 28.91 -2.80
C PRO A 129 19.02 29.20 -1.28
N SER A 130 20.22 29.34 -0.70
CA SER A 130 20.39 29.79 0.68
C SER A 130 19.66 31.12 0.86
N PRO A 131 18.90 31.33 1.95
CA PRO A 131 18.43 32.66 2.28
C PRO A 131 19.68 33.54 2.44
N SER A 132 19.81 34.55 1.59
CA SER A 132 20.84 35.58 1.71
C SER A 132 20.57 36.35 3.00
N THR A 133 21.43 36.16 4.00
CA THR A 133 21.62 37.10 5.12
C THR A 133 22.32 38.35 4.65
#